data_AF-A0A0Q5V613-F1
#
_entry.id   AF-A0A0Q5V613-F1
#
_cell.length_a   1.000
_cell.length_b   1.000
_cell.length_c   1.000
_cell.angle_alpha   90.00
_cell.angle_beta   90.00
_cell.angle_gamma   90.00
#
_symmetry.space_group_name_H-M   'P 1'
#
loop_
_entity.id
_entity.type
_entity.pdbx_description
1 polymer ?
#
loop_
_entity_poly.entity_id
_entity_poly.type
_entity_poly.pdbx_seq_one_letter_code
_entity_poly.pdbx_strand_id
1 'polypeptide(L)'
;MDLWTFHRYADPRLCVDAIQHAPDASAIALTQGDARYVLALDDPASATRMAAELATLRDGGAPLWDVMREAGADGWGALGAFLDGRALIGEGHDGIRQTLAARIAAIDACINGTIAAIRADLPAHRLDRLVAHAAVLRLESDMALATATSGTTGDPFDADVQPNFHLGLIIAEFAYFRNSAPLTLIAAGVMLARITGEDAALPESDAIVEALSLYDPRDLESHLWLVGRALADSTGDTALRFAVPPIPDLPTLSGLEFMRRVEMLTRSTLGKWGENPYVTMLDALGDRWSPLIAGPFIEQYHVTCRFVEIIAPNLSRRLIAPLRAMMFRYFGEEVGHEALESTTCETLGITQAALDRAVPLPLHFAFVDLLTLMAQVDPVTSCASVMVIEGVFGEPPKMSLRLASVARTNPAFSDLAGDHDELNEDLNHNSISRDAFEHIVAIPPATQARVMRRILFLLELNHRAWGGIADFYGSQTSLHLQGPLGRPLAPGGGSG
;
A
#
# COMPACT_ATOMS: atom_id res chain seq x y z
N MET A 1 23.65 -0.09 15.25
CA MET A 1 22.90 -1.29 14.81
C MET A 1 23.22 -2.39 15.79
N ASP A 2 22.26 -2.80 16.59
CA ASP A 2 22.45 -3.92 17.51
C ASP A 2 22.63 -5.20 16.70
N LEU A 3 23.65 -5.99 17.06
CA LEU A 3 23.94 -7.26 16.42
C LEU A 3 22.76 -8.22 16.61
N TRP A 4 22.44 -9.00 15.58
CA TRP A 4 21.48 -10.10 15.71
C TRP A 4 22.04 -11.11 16.72
N THR A 5 21.25 -11.40 17.75
CA THR A 5 21.61 -12.28 18.87
C THR A 5 20.36 -12.99 19.39
N PHE A 6 20.54 -13.98 20.26
CA PHE A 6 19.45 -14.75 20.88
C PHE A 6 18.38 -13.90 21.60
N HIS A 7 18.68 -12.64 21.92
CA HIS A 7 17.73 -11.70 22.51
C HIS A 7 16.51 -11.43 21.61
N ARG A 8 16.61 -11.71 20.31
CA ARG A 8 15.52 -11.49 19.32
C ARG A 8 14.53 -12.63 19.19
N TYR A 9 14.82 -13.82 19.72
CA TYR A 9 13.88 -14.95 19.70
C TYR A 9 12.75 -14.68 20.69
N ALA A 10 11.51 -14.93 20.27
CA ALA A 10 10.33 -14.71 21.10
C ALA A 10 10.12 -15.83 22.13
N ASP A 11 10.33 -17.08 21.72
CA ASP A 11 10.24 -18.34 22.46
C ASP A 11 11.52 -19.17 22.21
N PRO A 12 12.70 -18.72 22.67
CA PRO A 12 13.97 -19.39 22.40
C PRO A 12 14.02 -20.79 22.99
N ARG A 13 14.54 -21.78 22.26
CA ARG A 13 14.72 -23.15 22.75
C ARG A 13 16.10 -23.67 22.42
N LEU A 14 16.73 -24.36 23.37
CA LEU A 14 17.99 -25.05 23.15
C LEU A 14 17.75 -26.29 22.28
N CYS A 15 18.14 -26.20 21.02
CA CYS A 15 17.97 -27.22 19.97
C CYS A 15 19.19 -28.14 19.90
N VAL A 16 19.46 -28.87 20.97
CA VAL A 16 20.52 -29.90 21.03
C VAL A 16 19.89 -31.28 21.17
N ASP A 17 20.45 -32.27 20.50
CA ASP A 17 20.01 -33.67 20.61
C ASP A 17 20.29 -34.20 22.03
N ALA A 18 21.48 -33.92 22.53
CA ALA A 18 21.93 -34.38 23.84
C ALA A 18 22.74 -33.32 24.60
N ILE A 19 22.55 -33.31 25.92
CA ILE A 19 23.40 -32.63 26.90
C ILE A 19 24.04 -33.73 27.73
N GLN A 20 25.35 -33.93 27.60
CA GLN A 20 26.08 -35.01 28.26
C GLN A 20 27.09 -34.42 29.25
N HIS A 21 27.09 -34.97 30.46
CA HIS A 21 28.01 -34.61 31.53
C HIS A 21 28.35 -35.87 32.32
N ALA A 22 29.63 -36.11 32.57
CA ALA A 22 30.08 -37.21 33.45
C ALA A 22 30.32 -36.65 34.86
N PRO A 23 29.90 -37.35 35.95
CA PRO A 23 29.92 -36.82 37.31
C PRO A 23 31.26 -36.24 37.79
N ASP A 24 32.37 -36.80 37.29
CA ASP A 24 33.73 -36.41 37.68
C ASP A 24 34.42 -35.49 36.65
N ALA A 25 33.72 -35.09 35.59
CA ALA A 25 34.28 -34.26 34.52
C ALA A 25 33.94 -32.78 34.71
N SER A 26 34.91 -31.89 34.54
CA SER A 26 34.71 -30.43 34.54
C SER A 26 34.30 -29.90 33.16
N ALA A 27 33.49 -30.66 32.41
CA ALA A 27 33.10 -30.30 31.06
C ALA A 27 31.71 -30.85 30.69
N ILE A 28 30.98 -30.08 29.87
CA ILE A 28 29.67 -30.44 29.32
C ILE A 28 29.80 -30.61 27.82
N ALA A 29 29.26 -31.69 27.26
CA ALA A 29 29.17 -31.88 25.83
C ALA A 29 27.73 -31.63 25.34
N LEU A 30 27.60 -30.73 24.37
CA LEU A 30 26.36 -30.49 23.63
C LEU A 30 26.49 -31.13 22.25
N THR A 31 25.51 -31.93 21.85
CA THR A 31 25.49 -32.59 20.54
C THR A 31 24.30 -32.10 19.73
N GLN A 32 24.52 -31.75 18.46
CA GLN A 32 23.48 -31.40 17.49
C GLN A 32 23.90 -31.96 16.11
N GLY A 33 23.18 -32.95 15.61
CA GLY A 33 23.58 -33.73 14.45
C GLY A 33 24.97 -34.35 14.65
N ASP A 34 25.86 -34.13 13.69
CA ASP A 34 27.25 -34.60 13.75
C ASP A 34 28.18 -33.68 14.53
N ALA A 35 27.70 -32.50 14.95
CA ALA A 35 28.50 -31.53 15.69
C ALA A 35 28.49 -31.82 17.19
N ARG A 36 29.67 -31.76 17.81
CA ARG A 36 29.86 -31.86 19.25
C ARG A 36 30.60 -30.63 19.77
N TYR A 37 29.99 -29.92 20.69
CA TYR A 37 30.54 -28.75 21.36
C TYR A 37 30.88 -29.10 22.80
N VAL A 38 32.04 -28.68 23.28
CA VAL A 38 32.48 -28.95 24.66
C VAL A 38 32.65 -27.62 25.38
N LEU A 39 31.87 -27.44 26.45
CA LEU A 39 31.98 -26.32 27.37
C LEU A 39 32.87 -26.77 28.52
N ALA A 40 34.03 -26.14 28.69
CA ALA A 40 34.92 -26.37 29.82
C ALA A 40 34.51 -25.48 31.00
N LEU A 41 34.48 -26.06 32.20
CA LEU A 41 34.19 -25.37 33.45
C LEU A 41 35.31 -25.61 34.46
N ASP A 42 35.33 -24.80 35.53
CA ASP A 42 36.40 -24.82 36.52
C ASP A 42 36.40 -26.10 37.37
N ASP A 43 35.23 -26.68 37.64
CA ASP A 43 35.08 -27.86 38.49
C ASP A 43 33.86 -28.75 38.12
N PRO A 44 33.87 -30.05 38.50
CA PRO A 44 32.77 -30.97 38.18
C PRO A 44 31.41 -30.62 38.79
N ALA A 45 31.36 -29.95 39.95
CA ALA A 45 30.10 -29.55 40.58
C ALA A 45 29.46 -28.38 39.81
N SER A 46 30.25 -27.43 39.35
CA SER A 46 29.82 -26.36 38.44
C SER A 46 29.33 -26.91 37.10
N ALA A 47 30.02 -27.91 36.55
CA ALA A 47 29.59 -28.59 35.32
C ALA A 47 28.25 -29.33 35.49
N THR A 48 28.03 -29.99 36.64
CA THR A 48 26.75 -30.63 36.97
C THR A 48 25.60 -29.61 37.04
N ARG A 49 25.81 -28.48 37.73
CA ARG A 49 24.80 -27.41 37.84
C ARG A 49 24.46 -26.79 36.48
N MET A 50 25.49 -26.40 35.72
CA MET A 50 25.34 -25.80 34.40
C MET A 50 24.65 -26.77 33.42
N ALA A 51 24.94 -28.08 33.48
CA ALA A 51 24.24 -29.05 32.64
C ALA A 51 22.73 -29.13 32.95
N ALA A 52 22.35 -29.05 34.23
CA ALA A 52 20.95 -29.01 34.65
C ALA A 52 20.27 -27.71 34.22
N GLU A 53 20.95 -26.57 34.36
CA GLU A 53 20.47 -25.26 33.91
C GLU A 53 20.28 -25.22 32.39
N LEU A 54 21.26 -25.68 31.61
CA LEU A 54 21.14 -25.80 30.15
C LEU A 54 20.00 -26.71 29.73
N ALA A 55 19.70 -27.77 30.48
CA ALA A 55 18.56 -28.64 30.19
C ALA A 55 17.22 -27.90 30.32
N THR A 56 17.12 -26.90 31.21
CA THR A 56 15.90 -26.08 31.33
C THR A 56 15.64 -25.22 30.09
N LEU A 57 16.70 -24.79 29.38
CA LEU A 57 16.60 -23.96 28.17
C LEU A 57 15.92 -24.67 26.99
N ARG A 58 15.65 -25.98 27.07
CA ARG A 58 14.81 -26.66 26.07
C ARG A 58 13.35 -26.15 26.09
N ASP A 59 12.91 -25.62 27.23
CA ASP A 59 11.67 -24.89 27.38
C ASP A 59 11.93 -23.39 27.15
N GLY A 60 11.15 -22.76 26.26
CA GLY A 60 11.31 -21.33 26.00
C GLY A 60 10.71 -20.42 27.06
N GLY A 61 9.88 -20.97 27.95
CA GLY A 61 9.44 -20.29 29.18
C GLY A 61 10.43 -20.34 30.34
N ALA A 62 11.63 -20.91 30.16
CA ALA A 62 12.60 -21.05 31.24
C ALA A 62 13.14 -19.68 31.71
N PRO A 63 13.11 -19.36 33.02
CA PRO A 63 13.60 -18.07 33.54
C PRO A 63 15.07 -17.77 33.22
N LEU A 64 15.86 -18.81 32.93
CA LEU A 64 17.26 -18.67 32.56
C LEU A 64 17.44 -17.92 31.23
N TRP A 65 16.45 -17.92 30.34
CA TRP A 65 16.49 -17.08 29.14
C TRP A 65 16.53 -15.59 29.47
N ASP A 66 15.76 -15.15 30.46
CA ASP A 66 15.77 -13.75 30.89
C ASP A 66 17.09 -13.40 31.58
N VAL A 67 17.64 -14.30 32.40
CA VAL A 67 18.97 -14.14 33.00
C VAL A 67 20.04 -14.00 31.92
N MET A 68 19.98 -14.81 30.86
CA MET A 68 20.90 -14.70 29.73
C MET A 68 20.71 -13.37 28.98
N ARG A 69 19.47 -12.91 28.81
CA ARG A 69 19.16 -11.65 28.13
C ARG A 69 19.59 -10.41 28.91
N GLU A 70 19.54 -10.46 30.24
CA GLU A 70 19.95 -9.37 31.12
C GLU A 70 21.46 -9.38 31.39
N ALA A 71 22.13 -10.51 31.15
CA ALA A 71 23.57 -10.62 31.29
C ALA A 71 24.29 -9.79 30.22
N GLY A 72 25.38 -9.12 30.63
CA GLY A 72 26.27 -8.41 29.72
C GLY A 72 27.08 -9.35 28.81
N ALA A 73 28.13 -8.82 28.18
CA ALA A 73 28.94 -9.59 27.23
C ALA A 73 29.74 -10.77 27.83
N ASP A 74 29.69 -10.97 29.14
CA ASP A 74 30.41 -12.01 29.89
C ASP A 74 29.44 -13.03 30.51
N GLY A 75 29.97 -14.19 30.92
CA GLY A 75 29.20 -15.22 31.63
C GLY A 75 28.03 -15.76 30.79
N TRP A 76 26.80 -15.59 31.30
CA TRP A 76 25.58 -16.08 30.65
C TRP A 76 25.30 -15.44 29.30
N GLY A 77 25.62 -14.15 29.11
CA GLY A 77 25.46 -13.48 27.83
C GLY A 77 26.45 -13.99 26.78
N ALA A 78 27.71 -14.24 27.19
CA ALA A 78 28.71 -14.89 26.34
C ALA A 78 28.29 -16.31 25.93
N LEU A 79 27.72 -17.08 26.86
CA LEU A 79 27.20 -18.41 26.58
C LEU A 79 26.01 -18.35 25.62
N GLY A 80 25.08 -17.42 25.81
CA GLY A 80 23.95 -17.24 24.88
C GLY A 80 24.40 -16.88 23.48
N ALA A 81 25.34 -15.93 23.34
CA ALA A 81 25.93 -15.59 22.05
C ALA A 81 26.69 -16.77 21.41
N PHE A 82 27.38 -17.60 22.22
CA PHE A 82 28.01 -18.83 21.75
C PHE A 82 26.98 -19.83 21.21
N LEU A 83 25.91 -20.09 21.96
CA LEU A 83 24.87 -21.04 21.58
C LEU A 83 24.16 -20.59 20.29
N ASP A 84 23.82 -19.31 20.21
CA ASP A 84 23.19 -18.69 19.03
C ASP A 84 24.11 -18.73 17.80
N GLY A 85 25.37 -18.33 17.97
CA GLY A 85 26.37 -18.35 16.89
C GLY A 85 26.71 -19.75 16.36
N ARG A 86 26.23 -20.81 17.04
CA ARG A 86 26.34 -22.21 16.61
C ARG A 86 25.00 -22.82 16.19
N ALA A 87 23.94 -22.01 16.06
CA ALA A 87 22.58 -22.45 15.73
C ALA A 87 22.03 -23.51 16.71
N LEU A 88 22.45 -23.43 17.98
CA LEU A 88 21.95 -24.28 19.05
C LEU A 88 20.71 -23.69 19.73
N ILE A 89 20.32 -22.47 19.38
CA ILE A 89 19.07 -21.82 19.80
C ILE A 89 18.14 -21.76 18.60
N GLY A 90 16.91 -22.24 18.76
CA GLY A 90 15.84 -22.15 17.78
C GLY A 90 14.62 -21.44 18.36
N GLU A 91 13.65 -21.15 17.51
CA GLU A 91 12.35 -20.56 17.90
C GLU A 91 11.34 -21.68 18.15
N GLY A 92 10.51 -21.54 19.19
CA GLY A 92 9.39 -22.44 19.42
C GLY A 92 8.32 -22.33 18.32
N HIS A 93 7.74 -23.47 17.94
CA HIS A 93 6.77 -23.54 16.83
C HIS A 93 5.32 -23.67 17.30
N ASP A 94 5.08 -23.76 18.62
CA ASP A 94 3.80 -24.21 19.18
C ASP A 94 2.64 -23.25 18.89
N GLY A 95 2.93 -21.95 18.65
CA GLY A 95 1.94 -20.91 18.34
C GLY A 95 1.70 -20.63 16.85
N ILE A 96 2.51 -21.19 15.93
CA ILE A 96 2.47 -20.80 14.51
C ILE A 96 1.13 -21.18 13.88
N ARG A 97 0.66 -22.41 14.10
CA ARG A 97 -0.61 -22.89 13.54
C ARG A 97 -1.80 -22.07 14.05
N GLN A 98 -1.80 -21.72 15.33
CA GLN A 98 -2.87 -20.90 15.92
C GLN A 98 -2.85 -19.48 15.33
N THR A 99 -1.67 -18.89 15.15
CA THR A 99 -1.50 -17.56 14.55
C THR A 99 -1.99 -17.54 13.10
N LEU A 100 -1.61 -18.53 12.29
CA LEU A 100 -2.07 -18.67 10.91
C LEU A 100 -3.59 -18.85 10.84
N ALA A 101 -4.16 -19.71 11.69
CA ALA A 101 -5.61 -19.91 11.76
C ALA A 101 -6.36 -18.62 12.13
N ALA A 102 -5.84 -17.84 13.08
CA ALA A 102 -6.41 -16.55 13.45
C ALA A 102 -6.35 -15.54 12.29
N ARG A 103 -5.24 -15.49 11.53
CA ARG A 103 -5.12 -14.63 10.33
C ARG A 103 -6.09 -15.03 9.23
N ILE A 104 -6.23 -16.34 8.95
CA ILE A 104 -7.22 -16.85 7.97
C ILE A 104 -8.64 -16.45 8.39
N ALA A 105 -8.99 -16.63 9.66
CA ALA A 105 -10.31 -16.25 10.18
C ALA A 105 -10.56 -14.73 10.08
N ALA A 106 -9.55 -13.90 10.30
CA ALA A 106 -9.65 -12.45 10.15
C ALA A 106 -9.89 -12.04 8.68
N ILE A 107 -9.20 -12.66 7.72
CA ILE A 107 -9.43 -12.42 6.28
C ILE A 107 -10.84 -12.87 5.89
N ASP A 108 -11.27 -14.04 6.36
CA ASP A 108 -12.62 -14.55 6.10
C ASP A 108 -13.71 -13.58 6.61
N ALA A 109 -13.53 -13.05 7.82
CA ALA A 109 -14.41 -12.05 8.40
C ALA A 109 -14.39 -10.74 7.59
N CYS A 110 -13.22 -10.30 7.10
CA CYS A 110 -13.09 -9.12 6.25
C CYS A 110 -13.81 -9.30 4.90
N ILE A 111 -13.65 -10.45 4.24
CA ILE A 111 -14.36 -10.80 3.00
C ILE A 111 -15.88 -10.75 3.22
N ASN A 112 -16.37 -11.46 4.24
CA ASN A 112 -17.79 -11.54 4.53
C ASN A 112 -18.37 -10.17 4.92
N GLY A 113 -17.62 -9.40 5.72
CA GLY A 113 -17.96 -8.05 6.12
C GLY A 113 -18.06 -7.09 4.93
N THR A 114 -17.12 -7.18 3.99
CA THR A 114 -17.11 -6.38 2.76
C THR A 114 -18.33 -6.71 1.90
N ILE A 115 -18.61 -8.00 1.66
CA ILE A 115 -19.78 -8.45 0.88
C ILE A 115 -21.08 -7.95 1.51
N ALA A 116 -21.21 -8.06 2.84
CA ALA A 116 -22.39 -7.60 3.55
C ALA A 116 -22.55 -6.08 3.42
N ALA A 117 -21.48 -5.31 3.62
CA ALA A 117 -21.48 -3.85 3.54
C ALA A 117 -21.89 -3.35 2.15
N ILE A 118 -21.31 -3.90 1.07
CA ILE A 118 -21.63 -3.43 -0.29
C ILE A 118 -23.04 -3.82 -0.73
N ARG A 119 -23.64 -4.86 -0.14
CA ARG A 119 -25.00 -5.29 -0.46
C ARG A 119 -26.08 -4.53 0.31
N ALA A 120 -25.77 -4.01 1.49
CA ALA A 120 -26.74 -3.42 2.41
C ALA A 120 -27.58 -2.30 1.76
N ASP A 121 -26.94 -1.48 0.93
CA ASP A 121 -27.57 -0.28 0.34
C ASP A 121 -27.84 -0.40 -1.18
N LEU A 122 -27.64 -1.58 -1.78
CA LEU A 122 -27.85 -1.77 -3.21
C LEU A 122 -29.30 -2.17 -3.54
N PRO A 123 -30.00 -1.41 -4.42
CA PRO A 123 -31.29 -1.83 -4.97
C PRO A 123 -31.21 -3.18 -5.68
N ALA A 124 -32.31 -3.95 -5.66
CA ALA A 124 -32.36 -5.31 -6.24
C ALA A 124 -31.81 -5.42 -7.67
N HIS A 125 -32.19 -4.49 -8.55
CA HIS A 125 -31.71 -4.48 -9.95
C HIS A 125 -30.19 -4.20 -10.09
N ARG A 126 -29.56 -3.59 -9.08
CA ARG A 126 -28.09 -3.43 -9.02
C ARG A 126 -27.41 -4.67 -8.45
N LEU A 127 -28.08 -5.44 -7.60
CA LEU A 127 -27.55 -6.71 -7.09
C LEU A 127 -27.36 -7.74 -8.22
N ASP A 128 -28.30 -7.83 -9.17
CA ASP A 128 -28.14 -8.73 -10.32
C ASP A 128 -26.93 -8.34 -11.18
N ARG A 129 -26.73 -7.03 -11.40
CA ARG A 129 -25.55 -6.49 -12.09
C ARG A 129 -24.26 -6.75 -11.31
N LEU A 130 -24.29 -6.60 -9.99
CA LEU A 130 -23.16 -6.86 -9.09
C LEU A 130 -22.68 -8.31 -9.26
N VAL A 131 -23.61 -9.27 -9.25
CA VAL A 131 -23.31 -10.70 -9.45
C VAL A 131 -22.73 -10.95 -10.84
N ALA A 132 -23.31 -10.37 -11.89
CA ALA A 132 -22.81 -10.51 -13.25
C ALA A 132 -21.39 -9.94 -13.41
N HIS A 133 -21.13 -8.75 -12.88
CA HIS A 133 -19.81 -8.13 -12.89
C HIS A 133 -18.80 -8.94 -12.08
N ALA A 134 -19.19 -9.48 -10.92
CA ALA A 134 -18.33 -10.33 -10.10
C ALA A 134 -17.88 -11.59 -10.85
N ALA A 135 -18.79 -12.23 -11.59
CA ALA A 135 -18.47 -13.40 -12.40
C ALA A 135 -17.45 -13.08 -13.50
N VAL A 136 -17.59 -11.93 -14.17
CA VAL A 136 -16.61 -11.47 -15.18
C VAL A 136 -15.25 -11.22 -14.55
N LEU A 137 -15.21 -10.45 -13.45
CA LEU A 137 -13.96 -10.13 -12.77
C LEU A 137 -13.27 -11.36 -12.20
N ARG A 138 -14.01 -12.40 -11.83
CA ARG A 138 -13.39 -13.64 -11.36
C ARG A 138 -12.59 -14.33 -12.46
N LEU A 139 -13.12 -14.39 -13.67
CA LEU A 139 -12.38 -14.89 -14.83
C LEU A 139 -11.13 -14.03 -15.07
N GLU A 140 -11.25 -12.71 -14.98
CA GLU A 140 -10.12 -11.78 -15.13
C GLU A 140 -9.06 -11.95 -14.04
N SER A 141 -9.45 -12.31 -12.80
CA SER A 141 -8.51 -12.52 -11.68
C SER A 141 -7.58 -13.72 -11.93
N ASP A 142 -8.08 -14.76 -12.60
CA ASP A 142 -7.34 -15.97 -12.96
C ASP A 142 -6.45 -15.78 -14.21
N MET A 143 -6.72 -14.76 -15.02
CA MET A 143 -5.95 -14.49 -16.24
C MET A 143 -4.60 -13.82 -15.95
N ALA A 144 -3.50 -14.37 -16.45
CA ALA A 144 -2.23 -13.64 -16.45
C ALA A 144 -2.34 -12.43 -17.38
N LEU A 145 -1.97 -11.23 -16.89
CA LEU A 145 -1.90 -10.06 -17.76
C LEU A 145 -0.87 -10.34 -18.86
N ALA A 146 -1.24 -10.11 -20.12
CA ALA A 146 -0.28 -10.19 -21.21
C ALA A 146 0.86 -9.18 -20.93
N THR A 147 2.06 -9.68 -20.67
CA THR A 147 3.27 -8.86 -20.52
C THR A 147 3.33 -7.88 -21.67
N ALA A 148 3.71 -6.63 -21.38
CA ALA A 148 3.64 -5.39 -22.19
C ALA A 148 4.24 -5.40 -23.63
N THR A 149 4.38 -6.55 -24.28
CA THR A 149 4.81 -6.75 -25.67
C THR A 149 3.64 -6.88 -26.65
N SER A 150 2.41 -7.08 -26.20
CA SER A 150 1.22 -7.16 -27.06
C SER A 150 0.54 -5.79 -27.21
N GLY A 151 -0.01 -5.51 -28.38
CA GLY A 151 -0.49 -4.17 -28.79
C GLY A 151 -1.66 -3.62 -27.97
N THR A 152 -2.28 -2.53 -28.47
CA THR A 152 -3.39 -1.79 -27.82
C THR A 152 -4.66 -2.61 -27.55
N THR A 153 -4.70 -3.89 -27.91
CA THR A 153 -5.86 -4.76 -27.77
C THR A 153 -5.93 -5.31 -26.34
N GLY A 154 -6.94 -4.91 -25.58
CA GLY A 154 -7.19 -5.44 -24.24
C GLY A 154 -6.58 -4.66 -23.07
N ASP A 155 -6.04 -3.46 -23.31
CA ASP A 155 -5.55 -2.60 -22.23
C ASP A 155 -6.75 -2.03 -21.43
N PRO A 156 -6.93 -2.36 -20.13
CA PRO A 156 -8.09 -1.90 -19.34
C PRO A 156 -8.11 -0.38 -19.11
N PHE A 157 -6.98 0.31 -19.38
CA PHE A 157 -6.92 1.76 -19.31
C PHE A 157 -7.64 2.43 -20.49
N ASP A 158 -7.85 1.70 -21.60
CA ASP A 158 -8.58 2.17 -22.79
C ASP A 158 -10.10 2.14 -22.58
N ALA A 159 -10.76 3.28 -22.79
CA ALA A 159 -12.21 3.40 -22.67
C ALA A 159 -12.97 2.61 -23.75
N ASP A 160 -12.34 2.36 -24.91
CA ASP A 160 -12.94 1.55 -25.98
C ASP A 160 -12.90 0.05 -25.66
N VAL A 161 -11.95 -0.38 -24.82
CA VAL A 161 -11.81 -1.76 -24.35
C VAL A 161 -12.72 -2.00 -23.15
N GLN A 162 -12.65 -1.10 -22.16
CA GLN A 162 -13.43 -1.19 -20.94
C GLN A 162 -14.14 0.15 -20.67
N PRO A 163 -15.40 0.29 -21.13
CA PRO A 163 -16.16 1.53 -20.97
C PRO A 163 -16.69 1.77 -19.56
N ASN A 164 -16.62 0.76 -18.67
CA ASN A 164 -16.94 0.91 -17.27
C ASN A 164 -15.66 1.22 -16.47
N PHE A 165 -15.54 2.43 -15.95
CA PHE A 165 -14.39 2.91 -15.19
C PHE A 165 -14.01 1.96 -14.06
N HIS A 166 -14.99 1.56 -13.24
CA HIS A 166 -14.72 0.76 -12.05
C HIS A 166 -14.34 -0.69 -12.38
N LEU A 167 -14.87 -1.26 -13.46
CA LEU A 167 -14.39 -2.57 -13.93
C LEU A 167 -12.97 -2.47 -14.48
N GLY A 168 -12.66 -1.41 -15.24
CA GLY A 168 -11.30 -1.14 -15.73
C GLY A 168 -10.31 -0.96 -14.58
N LEU A 169 -10.73 -0.24 -13.54
CA LEU A 169 -9.96 -0.07 -12.30
C LEU A 169 -9.66 -1.41 -11.64
N ILE A 170 -10.65 -2.25 -11.38
CA ILE A 170 -10.43 -3.55 -10.71
C ILE A 170 -9.53 -4.47 -11.54
N ILE A 171 -9.68 -4.49 -12.87
CA ILE A 171 -8.79 -5.28 -13.75
C ILE A 171 -7.34 -4.78 -13.64
N ALA A 172 -7.14 -3.46 -13.59
CA ALA A 172 -5.83 -2.87 -13.37
C ALA A 172 -5.28 -3.18 -11.96
N GLU A 173 -6.11 -3.13 -10.92
CA GLU A 173 -5.75 -3.54 -9.56
C GLU A 173 -5.33 -5.01 -9.50
N PHE A 174 -6.01 -5.92 -10.20
CA PHE A 174 -5.57 -7.31 -10.27
C PHE A 174 -4.20 -7.46 -10.92
N ALA A 175 -3.84 -6.59 -11.87
CA ALA A 175 -2.47 -6.56 -12.40
C ALA A 175 -1.46 -6.13 -11.33
N TYR A 176 -1.80 -5.13 -10.51
CA TYR A 176 -0.99 -4.71 -9.38
C TYR A 176 -0.86 -5.81 -8.33
N PHE A 177 -1.98 -6.42 -7.90
CA PHE A 177 -1.99 -7.45 -6.86
C PHE A 177 -1.14 -8.67 -7.24
N ARG A 178 -1.13 -9.07 -8.52
CA ARG A 178 -0.26 -10.17 -8.98
C ARG A 178 1.22 -9.94 -8.68
N ASN A 179 1.67 -8.69 -8.75
CA ASN A 179 3.08 -8.36 -8.57
C ASN A 179 3.40 -7.96 -7.13
N SER A 180 2.47 -7.26 -6.46
CA SER A 180 2.74 -6.55 -5.20
C SER A 180 1.93 -7.06 -4.02
N ALA A 181 0.79 -7.70 -4.24
CA ALA A 181 -0.13 -8.13 -3.18
C ALA A 181 -0.86 -9.45 -3.51
N PRO A 182 -0.15 -10.57 -3.74
CA PRO A 182 -0.75 -11.83 -4.19
C PRO A 182 -1.77 -12.41 -3.20
N LEU A 183 -1.61 -12.18 -1.89
CA LEU A 183 -2.62 -12.58 -0.90
C LEU A 183 -3.97 -11.88 -1.15
N THR A 184 -3.91 -10.58 -1.46
CA THR A 184 -5.07 -9.77 -1.81
C THR A 184 -5.77 -10.31 -3.05
N LEU A 185 -5.03 -10.67 -4.11
CA LEU A 185 -5.61 -11.23 -5.33
C LEU A 185 -6.44 -12.49 -5.02
N ILE A 186 -5.90 -13.38 -4.19
CA ILE A 186 -6.57 -14.63 -3.82
C ILE A 186 -7.80 -14.34 -2.94
N ALA A 187 -7.67 -13.45 -1.96
CA ALA A 187 -8.79 -13.03 -1.12
C ALA A 187 -9.91 -12.35 -1.94
N ALA A 188 -9.56 -11.50 -2.91
CA ALA A 188 -10.51 -10.89 -3.84
C ALA A 188 -11.19 -11.95 -4.72
N GLY A 189 -10.47 -12.96 -5.21
CA GLY A 189 -11.05 -14.09 -5.94
C GLY A 189 -12.08 -14.86 -5.11
N VAL A 190 -11.78 -15.15 -3.83
CA VAL A 190 -12.74 -15.76 -2.89
C VAL A 190 -13.94 -14.85 -2.63
N MET A 191 -13.72 -13.54 -2.49
CA MET A 191 -14.81 -12.58 -2.32
C MET A 191 -15.75 -12.58 -3.54
N LEU A 192 -15.21 -12.50 -4.75
CA LEU A 192 -15.99 -12.54 -6.00
C LEU A 192 -16.77 -13.85 -6.14
N ALA A 193 -16.16 -14.98 -5.77
CA ALA A 193 -16.81 -16.29 -5.73
C ALA A 193 -18.05 -16.33 -4.83
N ARG A 194 -17.92 -15.80 -3.62
CA ARG A 194 -19.02 -15.75 -2.67
C ARG A 194 -20.11 -14.80 -3.12
N ILE A 195 -19.76 -13.71 -3.82
CA ILE A 195 -20.74 -12.82 -4.44
C ILE A 195 -21.54 -13.57 -5.50
N THR A 196 -20.92 -14.45 -6.29
CA THR A 196 -21.61 -15.29 -7.29
C THR A 196 -22.34 -16.49 -6.69
N GLY A 197 -22.31 -16.67 -5.36
CA GLY A 197 -23.04 -17.72 -4.64
C GLY A 197 -22.26 -19.02 -4.46
N GLU A 198 -20.96 -19.03 -4.76
CA GLU A 198 -20.10 -20.18 -4.52
C GLU A 198 -19.59 -20.23 -3.08
N ASP A 199 -19.48 -21.43 -2.53
CA ASP A 199 -18.86 -21.69 -1.22
C ASP A 199 -17.34 -21.80 -1.39
N ALA A 200 -16.68 -20.65 -1.55
CA ALA A 200 -15.24 -20.55 -1.72
C ALA A 200 -14.54 -20.22 -0.40
N ALA A 201 -13.34 -20.76 -0.20
CA ALA A 201 -12.47 -20.46 0.94
C ALA A 201 -11.03 -20.19 0.46
N LEU A 202 -10.21 -19.59 1.31
CA LEU A 202 -8.78 -19.45 1.03
C LEU A 202 -8.16 -20.86 0.88
N PRO A 203 -7.31 -21.09 -0.14
CA PRO A 203 -6.68 -22.39 -0.32
C PRO A 203 -5.65 -22.65 0.79
N GLU A 204 -5.59 -23.89 1.27
CA GLU A 204 -4.52 -24.33 2.16
C GLU A 204 -3.28 -24.69 1.32
N SER A 205 -2.37 -23.74 1.14
CA SER A 205 -1.11 -23.94 0.41
C SER A 205 0.07 -23.23 1.06
N ASP A 206 1.29 -23.71 0.78
CA ASP A 206 2.53 -23.10 1.30
C ASP A 206 2.67 -21.64 0.87
N ALA A 207 2.26 -21.31 -0.36
CA ALA A 207 2.26 -19.94 -0.87
C ALA A 207 1.31 -19.03 -0.09
N ILE A 208 0.16 -19.55 0.38
CA ILE A 208 -0.73 -18.80 1.27
C ILE A 208 -0.12 -18.62 2.65
N VAL A 209 0.51 -19.65 3.21
CA VAL A 209 1.18 -19.55 4.52
C VAL A 209 2.30 -18.51 4.49
N GLU A 210 3.11 -18.51 3.43
CA GLU A 210 4.14 -17.49 3.19
C GLU A 210 3.53 -16.10 3.09
N ALA A 211 2.51 -15.94 2.24
CA ALA A 211 1.88 -14.65 2.02
C ALA A 211 1.20 -14.10 3.31
N LEU A 212 0.52 -14.96 4.08
CA LEU A 212 -0.06 -14.61 5.37
C LEU A 212 0.97 -14.08 6.37
N SER A 213 2.25 -14.39 6.19
CA SER A 213 3.33 -13.98 7.08
C SER A 213 4.04 -12.70 6.62
N LEU A 214 3.96 -12.36 5.33
CA LEU A 214 4.73 -11.27 4.72
C LEU A 214 3.92 -9.99 4.46
N TYR A 215 2.62 -10.11 4.19
CA TYR A 215 1.79 -8.96 3.78
C TYR A 215 1.05 -8.31 4.95
N ASP A 216 0.86 -6.99 4.86
CA ASP A 216 0.15 -6.20 5.86
C ASP A 216 -1.37 -6.48 5.80
N PRO A 217 -2.01 -6.91 6.92
CA PRO A 217 -3.45 -7.13 6.95
C PRO A 217 -4.28 -5.86 6.68
N ARG A 218 -3.77 -4.66 7.00
CA ARG A 218 -4.47 -3.39 6.77
C ARG A 218 -4.55 -3.05 5.28
N ASP A 219 -3.49 -3.31 4.53
CA ASP A 219 -3.50 -3.15 3.09
C ASP A 219 -4.46 -4.14 2.44
N LEU A 220 -4.48 -5.40 2.91
CA LEU A 220 -5.45 -6.39 2.44
C LEU A 220 -6.88 -5.92 2.67
N GLU A 221 -7.19 -5.40 3.86
CA GLU A 221 -8.51 -4.84 4.16
C GLU A 221 -8.86 -3.67 3.24
N SER A 222 -7.94 -2.72 3.06
CA SER A 222 -8.12 -1.55 2.19
C SER A 222 -8.35 -1.95 0.73
N HIS A 223 -7.60 -2.94 0.23
CA HIS A 223 -7.79 -3.48 -1.12
C HIS A 223 -9.13 -4.22 -1.28
N LEU A 224 -9.52 -5.06 -0.31
CA LEU A 224 -10.82 -5.75 -0.37
C LEU A 224 -11.96 -4.74 -0.36
N TRP A 225 -11.86 -3.71 0.47
CA TRP A 225 -12.82 -2.62 0.48
C TRP A 225 -12.84 -1.85 -0.84
N LEU A 226 -11.67 -1.54 -1.42
CA LEU A 226 -11.55 -0.94 -2.75
C LEU A 226 -12.26 -1.78 -3.82
N VAL A 227 -11.94 -3.07 -3.92
CA VAL A 227 -12.54 -3.98 -4.91
C VAL A 227 -14.05 -4.07 -4.70
N GLY A 228 -14.49 -4.27 -3.45
CA GLY A 228 -15.91 -4.34 -3.10
C GLY A 228 -16.67 -3.07 -3.47
N ARG A 229 -16.14 -1.90 -3.10
CA ARG A 229 -16.77 -0.61 -3.37
C ARG A 229 -16.78 -0.29 -4.86
N ALA A 230 -15.66 -0.45 -5.56
CA ALA A 230 -15.60 -0.27 -7.01
C ALA A 230 -16.55 -1.23 -7.73
N LEU A 231 -16.70 -2.47 -7.26
CA LEU A 231 -17.65 -3.42 -7.82
C LEU A 231 -19.09 -2.94 -7.63
N ALA A 232 -19.44 -2.41 -6.45
CA ALA A 232 -20.74 -1.80 -6.23
C ALA A 232 -20.97 -0.60 -7.16
N ASP A 233 -20.00 0.31 -7.26
CA ASP A 233 -20.08 1.52 -8.09
C ASP A 233 -20.14 1.22 -9.58
N SER A 234 -19.52 0.11 -10.02
CA SER A 234 -19.60 -0.36 -11.41
C SER A 234 -21.03 -0.63 -11.89
N THR A 235 -21.98 -0.84 -10.96
CA THR A 235 -23.39 -1.08 -11.28
C THR A 235 -24.21 0.21 -11.35
N GLY A 236 -23.62 1.37 -11.09
CA GLY A 236 -24.29 2.67 -11.13
C GLY A 236 -24.28 3.34 -12.51
N ASP A 237 -25.09 4.37 -12.68
CA ASP A 237 -25.22 5.08 -13.97
C ASP A 237 -24.02 5.98 -14.28
N THR A 238 -23.25 6.35 -13.26
CA THR A 238 -22.01 7.14 -13.35
C THR A 238 -20.75 6.29 -13.57
N ALA A 239 -20.92 4.97 -13.77
CA ALA A 239 -19.81 4.04 -13.94
C ALA A 239 -19.09 4.18 -15.29
N LEU A 240 -19.73 4.81 -16.28
CA LEU A 240 -19.13 5.00 -17.61
C LEU A 240 -17.92 5.93 -17.57
N ARG A 241 -16.92 5.64 -18.40
CA ARG A 241 -15.74 6.51 -18.61
C ARG A 241 -16.16 7.91 -19.04
N PHE A 242 -15.43 8.92 -18.55
CA PHE A 242 -15.64 10.28 -19.01
C PHE A 242 -15.23 10.46 -20.47
N ALA A 243 -15.94 11.31 -21.19
CA ALA A 243 -15.63 11.59 -22.58
C ALA A 243 -14.29 12.35 -22.69
N VAL A 244 -13.34 11.82 -23.44
CA VAL A 244 -12.02 12.42 -23.68
C VAL A 244 -11.90 12.96 -25.11
N PRO A 245 -10.92 13.84 -25.41
CA PRO A 245 -10.52 14.14 -26.78
C PRO A 245 -9.94 12.90 -27.47
N PRO A 246 -10.03 12.77 -28.81
CA PRO A 246 -9.39 11.68 -29.53
C PRO A 246 -7.87 11.76 -29.38
N ILE A 247 -7.24 10.59 -29.23
CA ILE A 247 -5.78 10.48 -29.21
C ILE A 247 -5.27 10.70 -30.64
N PRO A 248 -4.38 11.68 -30.87
CA PRO A 248 -3.87 11.94 -32.20
C PRO A 248 -2.97 10.81 -32.69
N ASP A 249 -3.00 10.54 -33.99
CA ASP A 249 -1.98 9.72 -34.65
C ASP A 249 -0.72 10.58 -34.84
N LEU A 250 0.37 10.19 -34.17
CA LEU A 250 1.61 10.98 -34.09
C LEU A 250 2.77 10.18 -34.68
N PRO A 251 3.70 10.82 -35.41
CA PRO A 251 4.96 10.17 -35.78
C PRO A 251 5.82 9.92 -34.54
N THR A 252 6.97 9.25 -34.68
CA THR A 252 7.97 9.19 -33.60
C THR A 252 8.37 10.60 -33.18
N LEU A 253 8.28 10.89 -31.88
CA LEU A 253 8.62 12.18 -31.30
C LEU A 253 9.81 12.05 -30.34
N SER A 254 10.52 13.15 -30.09
CA SER A 254 11.41 13.26 -28.93
C SER A 254 10.62 13.22 -27.63
N GLY A 255 11.28 12.92 -26.51
CA GLY A 255 10.62 12.89 -25.21
C GLY A 255 9.94 14.23 -24.86
N LEU A 256 10.64 15.35 -24.97
CA LEU A 256 10.07 16.67 -24.65
C LEU A 256 8.87 17.05 -25.53
N GLU A 257 8.95 16.82 -26.84
CA GLU A 257 7.81 17.14 -27.71
C GLU A 257 6.62 16.23 -27.41
N PHE A 258 6.85 14.95 -27.11
CA PHE A 258 5.77 14.07 -26.67
C PHE A 258 5.16 14.53 -25.34
N MET A 259 5.97 14.85 -24.33
CA MET A 259 5.48 15.32 -23.02
C MET A 259 4.60 16.57 -23.18
N ARG A 260 5.01 17.52 -24.03
CA ARG A 260 4.20 18.70 -24.37
C ARG A 260 2.84 18.31 -24.95
N ARG A 261 2.76 17.27 -25.79
CA ARG A 261 1.48 16.76 -26.32
C ARG A 261 0.60 16.14 -25.23
N VAL A 262 1.19 15.41 -24.30
CA VAL A 262 0.44 14.83 -23.17
C VAL A 262 -0.13 15.95 -22.29
N GLU A 263 0.64 16.99 -21.97
CA GLU A 263 0.13 18.13 -21.19
C GLU A 263 -1.00 18.87 -21.92
N MET A 264 -0.89 19.08 -23.24
CA MET A 264 -1.97 19.68 -24.04
C MET A 264 -3.25 18.83 -24.02
N LEU A 265 -3.10 17.51 -24.10
CA LEU A 265 -4.21 16.57 -23.98
C LEU A 265 -4.85 16.68 -22.60
N THR A 266 -4.06 16.67 -21.52
CA THR A 266 -4.56 16.84 -20.13
C THR A 266 -5.36 18.13 -19.97
N ARG A 267 -4.83 19.27 -20.43
CA ARG A 267 -5.53 20.57 -20.37
C ARG A 267 -6.86 20.53 -21.12
N SER A 268 -6.84 19.99 -22.34
CA SER A 268 -8.05 19.86 -23.18
C SER A 268 -9.10 18.97 -22.50
N THR A 269 -8.67 17.86 -21.91
CA THR A 269 -9.55 16.93 -21.19
C THR A 269 -10.16 17.56 -19.94
N LEU A 270 -9.35 18.20 -19.08
CA LEU A 270 -9.86 18.89 -17.89
C LEU A 270 -10.84 20.01 -18.27
N GLY A 271 -10.53 20.79 -19.30
CA GLY A 271 -11.45 21.81 -19.82
C GLY A 271 -12.77 21.24 -20.33
N LYS A 272 -12.76 20.00 -20.86
CA LYS A 272 -13.96 19.30 -21.33
C LYS A 272 -14.81 18.74 -20.19
N TRP A 273 -14.19 18.22 -19.13
CA TRP A 273 -14.91 17.69 -17.97
C TRP A 273 -15.49 18.80 -17.09
N GLY A 274 -14.86 19.96 -17.08
CA GLY A 274 -15.29 21.11 -16.29
C GLY A 274 -14.83 21.01 -14.84
N GLU A 275 -15.49 21.80 -14.00
CA GLU A 275 -15.13 21.92 -12.59
C GLU A 275 -15.44 20.63 -11.81
N ASN A 276 -14.55 20.24 -10.91
CA ASN A 276 -14.75 19.07 -10.07
C ASN A 276 -15.83 19.34 -8.99
N PRO A 277 -16.66 18.34 -8.62
CA PRO A 277 -17.67 18.50 -7.55
C PRO A 277 -17.08 18.98 -6.22
N TYR A 278 -15.88 18.52 -5.86
CA TYR A 278 -15.18 18.96 -4.65
C TYR A 278 -15.01 20.48 -4.60
N VAL A 279 -14.50 21.08 -5.69
CA VAL A 279 -14.32 22.53 -5.79
C VAL A 279 -15.66 23.23 -5.65
N THR A 280 -16.69 22.77 -6.36
CA THR A 280 -18.01 23.41 -6.34
C THR A 280 -18.57 23.47 -4.92
N MET A 281 -18.39 22.39 -4.14
CA MET A 281 -18.79 22.34 -2.74
C MET A 281 -17.91 23.20 -1.84
N LEU A 282 -16.60 23.21 -2.07
CA LEU A 282 -15.64 24.01 -1.34
C LEU A 282 -15.91 25.52 -1.51
N ASP A 283 -16.13 25.98 -2.74
CA ASP A 283 -16.45 27.38 -3.03
C ASP A 283 -17.78 27.82 -2.39
N ALA A 284 -18.77 26.90 -2.33
CA ALA A 284 -20.05 27.15 -1.68
C ALA A 284 -19.97 27.18 -0.13
N LEU A 285 -18.86 26.70 0.44
CA LEU A 285 -18.67 26.63 1.89
C LEU A 285 -18.44 28.00 2.53
N GLY A 286 -17.70 28.89 1.85
CA GLY A 286 -17.28 30.17 2.42
C GLY A 286 -16.37 29.96 3.64
N ASP A 287 -16.63 30.70 4.73
CA ASP A 287 -15.89 30.63 6.00
C ASP A 287 -16.41 29.55 6.98
N ARG A 288 -17.42 28.76 6.58
CA ARG A 288 -18.04 27.77 7.45
C ARG A 288 -17.09 26.60 7.72
N TRP A 289 -17.13 26.09 8.95
CA TRP A 289 -16.48 24.82 9.28
C TRP A 289 -17.15 23.65 8.54
N SER A 290 -16.33 22.76 7.98
CA SER A 290 -16.78 21.50 7.38
C SER A 290 -15.65 20.48 7.33
N PRO A 291 -15.94 19.18 7.53
CA PRO A 291 -14.99 18.10 7.26
C PRO A 291 -14.45 18.10 5.82
N LEU A 292 -15.14 18.73 4.87
CA LEU A 292 -14.68 18.88 3.48
C LEU A 292 -13.32 19.60 3.35
N ILE A 293 -12.98 20.47 4.32
CA ILE A 293 -11.66 21.14 4.37
C ILE A 293 -10.60 20.17 4.89
N ALA A 294 -10.94 19.32 5.87
CA ALA A 294 -10.02 18.37 6.49
C ALA A 294 -9.73 17.15 5.61
N GLY A 295 -10.74 16.67 4.86
CA GLY A 295 -10.68 15.45 4.06
C GLY A 295 -9.44 15.32 3.18
N PRO A 296 -9.06 16.32 2.37
CA PRO A 296 -7.87 16.25 1.52
C PRO A 296 -6.59 15.94 2.29
N PHE A 297 -6.36 16.57 3.45
CA PHE A 297 -5.17 16.34 4.27
C PHE A 297 -5.11 14.91 4.82
N ILE A 298 -6.27 14.34 5.17
CA ILE A 298 -6.37 12.96 5.67
C ILE A 298 -6.06 11.97 4.54
N GLU A 299 -6.64 12.17 3.36
CA GLU A 299 -6.37 11.29 2.21
C GLU A 299 -4.95 11.45 1.69
N GLN A 300 -4.40 12.67 1.76
CA GLN A 300 -3.02 12.96 1.39
C GLN A 300 -2.04 12.28 2.33
N TYR A 301 -2.27 12.26 3.66
CA TYR A 301 -1.48 11.46 4.59
C TYR A 301 -1.36 10.00 4.12
N HIS A 302 -2.48 9.37 3.76
CA HIS A 302 -2.48 7.99 3.29
C HIS A 302 -1.73 7.79 1.96
N VAL A 303 -1.82 8.75 1.04
CA VAL A 303 -1.06 8.73 -0.21
C VAL A 303 0.44 8.89 0.07
N THR A 304 0.81 9.86 0.91
CA THR A 304 2.22 10.17 1.21
C THR A 304 2.93 9.03 1.92
N CYS A 305 2.26 8.31 2.83
CA CYS A 305 2.81 7.10 3.47
C CYS A 305 3.30 6.05 2.48
N ARG A 306 2.68 5.98 1.29
CA ARG A 306 2.98 4.99 0.26
C ARG A 306 3.63 5.60 -0.98
N PHE A 307 3.93 6.90 -0.96
CA PHE A 307 4.33 7.62 -2.17
C PHE A 307 5.64 7.11 -2.75
N VAL A 308 6.60 6.75 -1.88
CA VAL A 308 7.87 6.15 -2.28
C VAL A 308 7.71 4.86 -3.11
N GLU A 309 6.58 4.16 -2.97
CA GLU A 309 6.27 2.95 -3.73
C GLU A 309 6.11 3.24 -5.23
N ILE A 310 5.66 4.43 -5.62
CA ILE A 310 5.47 4.77 -7.04
C ILE A 310 6.82 4.97 -7.75
N ILE A 311 7.88 5.25 -6.99
CA ILE A 311 9.24 5.51 -7.49
C ILE A 311 10.08 4.23 -7.45
N ALA A 312 9.92 3.41 -6.40
CA ALA A 312 10.76 2.25 -6.11
C ALA A 312 10.94 1.27 -7.29
N PRO A 313 9.91 0.91 -8.10
CA PRO A 313 10.09 0.03 -9.24
C PRO A 313 11.11 0.57 -10.26
N ASN A 314 11.18 1.89 -10.45
CA ASN A 314 12.13 2.51 -11.37
C ASN A 314 13.59 2.40 -10.89
N LEU A 315 13.83 2.32 -9.57
CA LEU A 315 15.18 2.17 -9.01
C LEU A 315 15.83 0.82 -9.36
N SER A 316 15.01 -0.22 -9.54
CA SER A 316 15.47 -1.55 -9.95
C SER A 316 15.86 -1.64 -11.42
N ARG A 317 15.41 -0.67 -12.24
CA ARG A 317 15.63 -0.67 -13.70
C ARG A 317 17.04 -0.20 -14.04
N ARG A 318 17.60 -0.74 -15.12
CA ARG A 318 18.87 -0.29 -15.71
C ARG A 318 18.67 0.94 -16.60
N LEU A 319 18.12 2.02 -16.02
CA LEU A 319 17.94 3.30 -16.71
C LEU A 319 19.31 3.92 -17.04
N ILE A 320 19.32 4.80 -18.05
CA ILE A 320 20.50 5.63 -18.35
C ILE A 320 20.86 6.51 -17.15
N ALA A 321 22.14 6.88 -17.04
CA ALA A 321 22.67 7.52 -15.83
C ALA A 321 21.88 8.77 -15.37
N PRO A 322 21.45 9.71 -16.25
CA PRO A 322 20.68 10.88 -15.81
C PRO A 322 19.31 10.50 -15.23
N LEU A 323 18.55 9.65 -15.92
CA LEU A 323 17.26 9.17 -15.42
C LEU A 323 17.39 8.40 -14.11
N ARG A 324 18.41 7.55 -13.98
CA ARG A 324 18.67 6.82 -12.75
C ARG A 324 18.96 7.78 -11.58
N ALA A 325 19.82 8.78 -11.79
CA ALA A 325 20.15 9.77 -10.76
C ALA A 325 18.89 10.56 -10.33
N MET A 326 18.04 10.92 -11.28
CA MET A 326 16.77 11.60 -11.02
C MET A 326 15.82 10.74 -10.17
N MET A 327 15.64 9.45 -10.49
CA MET A 327 14.77 8.57 -9.70
C MET A 327 15.28 8.37 -8.26
N PHE A 328 16.60 8.26 -8.06
CA PHE A 328 17.18 8.20 -6.71
C PHE A 328 17.01 9.50 -5.93
N ARG A 329 17.17 10.65 -6.60
CA ARG A 329 16.93 11.95 -5.98
C ARG A 329 15.47 12.07 -5.56
N TYR A 330 14.54 11.80 -6.48
CA TYR A 330 13.12 11.88 -6.21
C TYR A 330 12.70 10.95 -5.06
N PHE A 331 13.18 9.70 -5.06
CA PHE A 331 12.95 8.79 -3.94
C PHE A 331 13.48 9.36 -2.60
N GLY A 332 14.68 9.94 -2.61
CA GLY A 332 15.28 10.51 -1.39
C GLY A 332 14.59 11.78 -0.90
N GLU A 333 13.98 12.55 -1.79
CA GLU A 333 13.13 13.69 -1.46
C GLU A 333 11.86 13.20 -0.75
N GLU A 334 11.17 12.19 -1.30
CA GLU A 334 9.87 11.73 -0.78
C GLU A 334 9.92 10.90 0.52
N VAL A 335 11.09 10.40 0.93
CA VAL A 335 11.22 9.63 2.17
C VAL A 335 11.02 10.54 3.38
N GLY A 336 10.00 10.23 4.19
CA GLY A 336 9.69 10.97 5.42
C GLY A 336 8.73 12.14 5.24
N HIS A 337 8.25 12.39 4.01
CA HIS A 337 7.26 13.44 3.74
C HIS A 337 5.95 13.22 4.50
N GLU A 338 5.61 11.98 4.85
CA GLU A 338 4.40 11.65 5.61
C GLU A 338 4.35 12.30 7.01
N ALA A 339 5.51 12.68 7.57
CA ALA A 339 5.58 13.35 8.86
C ALA A 339 4.92 14.74 8.84
N LEU A 340 4.99 15.46 7.71
CA LEU A 340 4.32 16.75 7.53
C LEU A 340 2.81 16.56 7.55
N GLU A 341 2.31 15.58 6.78
CA GLU A 341 0.87 15.29 6.71
C GLU A 341 0.30 14.77 8.04
N SER A 342 1.10 13.98 8.77
CA SER A 342 0.75 13.54 10.12
C SER A 342 0.59 14.74 11.07
N THR A 343 1.53 15.69 11.04
CA THR A 343 1.46 16.92 11.86
C THR A 343 0.22 17.77 11.52
N THR A 344 -0.12 17.86 10.23
CA THR A 344 -1.36 18.51 9.77
C THR A 344 -2.60 17.81 10.32
N CYS A 345 -2.64 16.48 10.28
CA CYS A 345 -3.74 15.69 10.85
C CYS A 345 -3.85 15.85 12.39
N GLU A 346 -2.73 15.91 13.11
CA GLU A 346 -2.73 16.17 14.55
C GLU A 346 -3.34 17.54 14.88
N THR A 347 -3.01 18.57 14.10
CA THR A 347 -3.58 19.92 14.25
C THR A 347 -5.09 19.94 13.98
N LEU A 348 -5.58 19.04 13.13
CA LEU A 348 -7.01 18.79 12.91
C LEU A 348 -7.70 18.02 14.05
N GLY A 349 -6.96 17.66 15.11
CA GLY A 349 -7.46 16.90 16.25
C GLY A 349 -7.57 15.39 16.00
N ILE A 350 -6.88 14.88 14.96
CA ILE A 350 -6.86 13.47 14.60
C ILE A 350 -5.67 12.82 15.31
N THR A 351 -5.94 11.78 16.10
CA THR A 351 -4.88 11.05 16.81
C THR A 351 -4.14 10.09 15.88
N GLN A 352 -2.86 9.85 16.13
CA GLN A 352 -2.10 8.81 15.40
C GLN A 352 -2.80 7.44 15.47
N ALA A 353 -3.37 7.07 16.62
CA ALA A 353 -4.14 5.83 16.75
C ALA A 353 -5.41 5.77 15.86
N ALA A 354 -6.01 6.92 15.54
CA ALA A 354 -7.10 6.99 14.57
C ALA A 354 -6.56 6.86 13.14
N LEU A 355 -5.45 7.53 12.81
CA LEU A 355 -4.78 7.39 11.50
C LEU A 355 -4.31 5.96 11.25
N ASP A 356 -3.82 5.25 12.27
CA ASP A 356 -3.37 3.86 12.18
C ASP A 356 -4.53 2.88 11.92
N ARG A 357 -5.74 3.26 12.34
CA ARG A 357 -6.96 2.45 12.19
C ARG A 357 -7.83 2.86 11.01
N ALA A 358 -7.65 4.07 10.49
CA ALA A 358 -8.35 4.53 9.31
C ALA A 358 -7.92 3.71 8.09
N VAL A 359 -8.80 3.59 7.11
CA VAL A 359 -8.47 3.06 5.79
C VAL A 359 -8.66 4.19 4.78
N PRO A 360 -7.85 4.29 3.73
CA PRO A 360 -7.98 5.38 2.76
C PRO A 360 -9.31 5.26 1.99
N LEU A 361 -9.79 6.36 1.43
CA LEU A 361 -10.87 6.29 0.45
C LEU A 361 -10.43 5.41 -0.74
N PRO A 362 -11.31 4.53 -1.27
CA PRO A 362 -10.95 3.54 -2.27
C PRO A 362 -10.14 4.08 -3.44
N LEU A 363 -10.58 5.20 -4.02
CA LEU A 363 -9.93 5.75 -5.20
C LEU A 363 -8.58 6.43 -4.89
N HIS A 364 -8.34 6.87 -3.64
CA HIS A 364 -7.02 7.36 -3.22
C HIS A 364 -6.05 6.21 -3.01
N PHE A 365 -6.53 5.09 -2.44
CA PHE A 365 -5.73 3.88 -2.31
C PHE A 365 -5.31 3.34 -3.67
N ALA A 366 -6.28 3.18 -4.58
CA ALA A 366 -6.06 2.73 -5.96
C ALA A 366 -5.13 3.67 -6.74
N PHE A 367 -5.12 4.96 -6.41
CA PHE A 367 -4.27 5.93 -7.09
C PHE A 367 -2.78 5.56 -6.96
N VAL A 368 -2.34 5.23 -5.74
CA VAL A 368 -0.97 4.79 -5.48
C VAL A 368 -0.68 3.44 -6.14
N ASP A 369 -1.60 2.48 -6.03
CA ASP A 369 -1.47 1.14 -6.61
C ASP A 369 -1.26 1.20 -8.13
N LEU A 370 -2.07 2.00 -8.83
CA LEU A 370 -1.95 2.16 -10.28
C LEU A 370 -0.69 2.90 -10.70
N LEU A 371 -0.25 3.92 -9.96
CA LEU A 371 1.01 4.61 -10.24
C LEU A 371 2.21 3.66 -10.08
N THR A 372 2.20 2.85 -9.02
CA THR A 372 3.19 1.79 -8.80
C THR A 372 3.16 0.75 -9.91
N LEU A 373 1.96 0.30 -10.33
CA LEU A 373 1.82 -0.59 -11.48
C LEU A 373 2.43 0.01 -12.75
N MET A 374 2.19 1.28 -13.05
CA MET A 374 2.81 1.95 -14.20
C MET A 374 4.33 1.93 -14.11
N ALA A 375 4.90 2.22 -12.94
CA ALA A 375 6.34 2.13 -12.71
C ALA A 375 6.88 0.70 -12.93
N GLN A 376 6.10 -0.33 -12.59
CA GLN A 376 6.45 -1.75 -12.82
C GLN A 376 6.37 -2.17 -14.29
N VAL A 377 5.40 -1.66 -15.07
CA VAL A 377 5.15 -2.18 -16.43
C VAL A 377 5.54 -1.25 -17.58
N ASP A 378 5.56 0.07 -17.37
CA ASP A 378 5.83 1.07 -18.42
C ASP A 378 6.52 2.33 -17.84
N PRO A 379 7.87 2.38 -17.87
CA PRO A 379 8.61 3.50 -17.29
C PRO A 379 8.33 4.84 -17.99
N VAL A 380 7.89 4.84 -19.26
CA VAL A 380 7.52 6.07 -19.96
C VAL A 380 6.18 6.60 -19.41
N THR A 381 5.21 5.70 -19.19
CA THR A 381 3.95 6.09 -18.52
C THR A 381 4.22 6.58 -17.11
N SER A 382 5.09 5.91 -16.35
CA SER A 382 5.46 6.31 -14.99
C SER A 382 6.09 7.71 -14.93
N CYS A 383 7.02 8.04 -15.83
CA CYS A 383 7.59 9.40 -15.87
C CYS A 383 6.53 10.45 -16.23
N ALA A 384 5.57 10.10 -17.11
CA ALA A 384 4.51 11.02 -17.52
C ALA A 384 3.43 11.18 -16.44
N SER A 385 3.18 10.17 -15.62
CA SER A 385 2.13 10.21 -14.60
C SER A 385 2.46 11.13 -13.44
N VAL A 386 3.74 11.46 -13.22
CA VAL A 386 4.16 12.43 -12.19
C VAL A 386 3.41 13.76 -12.34
N MET A 387 3.18 14.27 -13.55
CA MET A 387 2.42 15.51 -13.74
C MET A 387 0.96 15.44 -13.26
N VAL A 388 0.37 14.24 -13.17
CA VAL A 388 -1.02 14.08 -12.70
C VAL A 388 -1.09 14.31 -11.19
N ILE A 389 0.03 14.09 -10.50
CA ILE A 389 0.18 14.19 -9.06
C ILE A 389 0.77 15.57 -8.69
N GLU A 390 1.95 15.86 -9.23
CA GLU A 390 2.76 17.05 -8.93
C GLU A 390 2.33 18.31 -9.71
N GLY A 391 1.31 18.14 -10.57
CA GLY A 391 0.78 19.20 -11.39
C GLY A 391 1.46 19.34 -12.75
N VAL A 392 0.82 20.16 -13.58
CA VAL A 392 1.25 20.39 -14.96
C VAL A 392 2.21 21.58 -14.99
N PHE A 393 3.39 21.40 -15.59
CA PHE A 393 4.39 22.46 -15.69
C PHE A 393 3.82 23.79 -16.21
N GLY A 394 4.14 24.87 -15.50
CA GLY A 394 3.71 26.22 -15.82
C GLY A 394 2.26 26.54 -15.43
N GLU A 395 1.58 25.66 -14.70
CA GLU A 395 0.28 25.93 -14.11
C GLU A 395 0.35 25.99 -12.58
N PRO A 396 -0.33 26.95 -11.94
CA PRO A 396 -0.45 26.96 -10.50
C PRO A 396 -1.32 25.78 -10.02
N PRO A 397 -1.08 25.22 -8.83
CA PRO A 397 -1.88 24.13 -8.26
C PRO A 397 -3.25 24.66 -7.81
N LYS A 398 -4.17 24.84 -8.76
CA LYS A 398 -5.45 25.55 -8.55
C LYS A 398 -6.29 24.95 -7.41
N MET A 399 -6.27 23.64 -7.23
CA MET A 399 -7.00 22.94 -6.17
C MET A 399 -6.45 23.33 -4.80
N SER A 400 -5.14 23.12 -4.58
CA SER A 400 -4.45 23.45 -3.32
C SER A 400 -4.57 24.93 -2.98
N LEU A 401 -4.38 25.82 -3.96
CA LEU A 401 -4.52 27.26 -3.75
C LEU A 401 -5.94 27.68 -3.33
N ARG A 402 -6.98 27.03 -3.89
CA ARG A 402 -8.38 27.28 -3.48
C ARG A 402 -8.66 26.72 -2.09
N LEU A 403 -8.20 25.51 -1.78
CA LEU A 403 -8.29 24.92 -0.45
C LEU A 403 -7.59 25.81 0.60
N ALA A 404 -6.35 26.21 0.35
CA ALA A 404 -5.60 27.10 1.22
C ALA A 404 -6.31 28.46 1.38
N SER A 405 -6.92 29.00 0.32
CA SER A 405 -7.71 30.23 0.41
C SER A 405 -8.90 30.08 1.37
N VAL A 406 -9.64 28.98 1.27
CA VAL A 406 -10.80 28.71 2.15
C VAL A 406 -10.34 28.42 3.58
N ALA A 407 -9.31 27.58 3.75
CA ALA A 407 -8.73 27.22 5.04
C ALA A 407 -8.22 28.46 5.81
N ARG A 408 -7.50 29.38 5.15
CA ARG A 408 -7.02 30.63 5.77
C ARG A 408 -8.13 31.53 6.29
N THR A 409 -9.29 31.52 5.63
CA THR A 409 -10.46 32.30 6.08
C THR A 409 -11.25 31.63 7.18
N ASN A 410 -10.99 30.35 7.46
CA ASN A 410 -11.68 29.59 8.48
C ASN A 410 -10.84 29.54 9.77
N PRO A 411 -11.33 30.09 10.91
CA PRO A 411 -10.56 30.12 12.16
C PRO A 411 -10.13 28.74 12.69
N ALA A 412 -10.80 27.66 12.29
CA ALA A 412 -10.45 26.30 12.71
C ALA A 412 -9.31 25.68 11.88
N PHE A 413 -8.98 26.27 10.73
CA PHE A 413 -8.05 25.71 9.75
C PHE A 413 -6.99 26.73 9.30
N SER A 414 -6.96 27.93 9.90
CA SER A 414 -6.06 29.02 9.48
C SER A 414 -4.58 28.66 9.59
N ASP A 415 -4.26 27.73 10.50
CA ASP A 415 -2.90 27.31 10.82
C ASP A 415 -2.44 26.13 9.95
N LEU A 416 -3.30 25.60 9.06
CA LEU A 416 -3.01 24.43 8.21
C LEU A 416 -2.43 24.77 6.84
N ALA A 417 -2.32 26.04 6.49
CA ALA A 417 -1.99 26.47 5.13
C ALA A 417 -0.56 27.00 5.02
N GLY A 418 0.29 26.33 4.23
CA GLY A 418 1.57 26.89 3.77
C GLY A 418 2.62 25.85 3.43
N ASP A 419 2.96 24.99 4.39
CA ASP A 419 4.25 24.32 4.39
C ASP A 419 4.46 23.29 3.25
N HIS A 420 3.42 22.54 2.87
CA HIS A 420 3.55 21.51 1.82
C HIS A 420 3.55 22.09 0.39
N ASP A 421 2.70 23.09 0.11
CA ASP A 421 2.70 23.77 -1.20
C ASP A 421 4.00 24.58 -1.39
N GLU A 422 4.52 25.21 -0.32
CA GLU A 422 5.82 25.90 -0.33
C GLU A 422 6.99 24.93 -0.59
N LEU A 423 6.98 23.75 0.04
CA LEU A 423 7.98 22.71 -0.20
C LEU A 423 7.97 22.24 -1.67
N ASN A 424 6.80 21.99 -2.24
CA ASN A 424 6.67 21.52 -3.62
C ASN A 424 7.07 22.59 -4.65
N GLU A 425 6.81 23.87 -4.35
CA GLU A 425 7.30 24.99 -5.15
C GLU A 425 8.83 25.11 -5.08
N ASP A 426 9.42 25.00 -3.88
CA ASP A 426 10.87 25.08 -3.66
C ASP A 426 11.62 23.93 -4.38
N LEU A 427 11.03 22.74 -4.40
CA LEU A 427 11.59 21.56 -5.07
C LEU A 427 11.25 21.50 -6.57
N ASN A 428 10.40 22.40 -7.07
CA ASN A 428 9.98 22.48 -8.47
C ASN A 428 9.45 21.14 -9.02
N HIS A 429 8.67 20.42 -8.22
CA HIS A 429 8.21 19.05 -8.54
C HIS A 429 7.39 18.96 -9.84
N ASN A 430 6.70 20.05 -10.21
CA ASN A 430 5.96 20.15 -11.47
C ASN A 430 6.85 20.05 -12.74
N SER A 431 8.19 20.14 -12.62
CA SER A 431 9.12 19.95 -13.74
C SER A 431 9.61 18.52 -13.90
N ILE A 432 9.45 17.65 -12.89
CA ILE A 432 10.03 16.30 -12.87
C ILE A 432 9.71 15.51 -14.14
N SER A 433 8.46 15.56 -14.62
CA SER A 433 8.09 14.93 -15.88
C SER A 433 8.88 15.50 -17.07
N ARG A 434 9.02 16.82 -17.21
CA ARG A 434 9.79 17.39 -18.32
C ARG A 434 11.27 17.04 -18.24
N ASP A 435 11.84 17.12 -17.04
CA ASP A 435 13.24 16.80 -16.80
C ASP A 435 13.53 15.35 -17.16
N ALA A 436 12.65 14.41 -16.80
CA ALA A 436 12.77 13.02 -17.21
C ALA A 436 12.71 12.87 -18.74
N PHE A 437 11.74 13.53 -19.38
CA PHE A 437 11.54 13.42 -20.83
C PHE A 437 12.62 14.14 -21.66
N GLU A 438 13.39 15.07 -21.09
CA GLU A 438 14.60 15.63 -21.73
C GLU A 438 15.61 14.53 -22.08
N HIS A 439 15.70 13.50 -21.26
CA HIS A 439 16.66 12.42 -21.46
C HIS A 439 16.15 11.29 -22.37
N ILE A 440 14.90 11.35 -22.85
CA ILE A 440 14.30 10.34 -23.72
C ILE A 440 14.46 10.77 -25.18
N VAL A 441 15.32 10.06 -25.93
CA VAL A 441 15.66 10.40 -27.32
C VAL A 441 14.47 10.31 -28.27
N ALA A 442 13.67 9.25 -28.17
CA ALA A 442 12.57 8.99 -29.09
C ALA A 442 11.50 8.10 -28.46
N ILE A 443 10.23 8.35 -28.80
CA ILE A 443 9.08 7.57 -28.34
C ILE A 443 8.26 7.13 -29.57
N PRO A 444 8.11 5.82 -29.83
CA PRO A 444 7.36 5.33 -30.98
C PRO A 444 5.84 5.59 -30.87
N PRO A 445 5.11 5.73 -31.99
CA PRO A 445 3.67 6.05 -32.00
C PRO A 445 2.81 5.14 -31.11
N ALA A 446 3.05 3.82 -31.13
CA ALA A 446 2.30 2.87 -30.30
C ALA A 446 2.50 3.11 -28.80
N THR A 447 3.71 3.50 -28.38
CA THR A 447 3.99 3.85 -26.96
C THR A 447 3.33 5.17 -26.61
N GLN A 448 3.39 6.17 -27.49
CA GLN A 448 2.72 7.46 -27.28
C GLN A 448 1.22 7.28 -27.05
N ALA A 449 0.55 6.51 -27.91
CA ALA A 449 -0.88 6.28 -27.80
C ALA A 449 -1.24 5.48 -26.54
N ARG A 450 -0.42 4.50 -26.14
CA ARG A 450 -0.63 3.75 -24.89
C ARG A 450 -0.46 4.63 -23.65
N VAL A 451 0.61 5.43 -23.59
CA VAL A 451 0.86 6.37 -22.49
C VAL A 451 -0.29 7.37 -22.37
N MET A 452 -0.73 7.97 -23.49
CA MET A 452 -1.85 8.93 -23.47
C MET A 452 -3.15 8.31 -22.92
N ARG A 453 -3.50 7.07 -23.28
CA ARG A 453 -4.68 6.38 -22.71
C ARG A 453 -4.57 6.21 -21.19
N ARG A 454 -3.39 5.78 -20.72
CA ARG A 454 -3.13 5.56 -19.30
C ARG A 454 -3.16 6.85 -18.50
N ILE A 455 -2.58 7.93 -19.05
CA ILE A 455 -2.67 9.26 -18.45
C ILE A 455 -4.12 9.75 -18.37
N LEU A 456 -4.92 9.53 -19.42
CA LEU A 456 -6.35 9.87 -19.38
C LEU A 456 -7.11 9.06 -18.33
N PHE A 457 -6.77 7.78 -18.14
CA PHE A 457 -7.33 6.97 -17.05
C PHE A 457 -6.94 7.51 -15.68
N LEU A 458 -5.65 7.79 -15.43
CA LEU A 458 -5.16 8.32 -14.16
C LEU A 458 -5.76 9.70 -13.86
N LEU A 459 -5.96 10.53 -14.89
CA LEU A 459 -6.62 11.82 -14.76
C LEU A 459 -8.09 11.66 -14.34
N GLU A 460 -8.80 10.68 -14.92
CA GLU A 460 -10.17 10.35 -14.52
C GLU A 460 -10.22 9.80 -13.10
N LEU A 461 -9.28 8.93 -12.72
CA LEU A 461 -9.15 8.42 -11.37
C LEU A 461 -8.93 9.55 -10.37
N ASN A 462 -7.99 10.46 -10.62
CA ASN A 462 -7.76 11.63 -9.77
C ASN A 462 -9.03 12.49 -9.66
N HIS A 463 -9.70 12.78 -10.78
CA HIS A 463 -10.94 13.55 -10.77
C HIS A 463 -12.05 12.88 -9.94
N ARG A 464 -12.22 11.56 -10.06
CA ARG A 464 -13.19 10.80 -9.26
C ARG A 464 -12.77 10.68 -7.79
N ALA A 465 -11.48 10.60 -7.49
CA ALA A 465 -10.96 10.56 -6.12
C ALA A 465 -11.34 11.84 -5.35
N TRP A 466 -11.13 13.02 -5.95
CA TRP A 466 -11.62 14.29 -5.40
C TRP A 466 -13.14 14.30 -5.21
N GLY A 467 -13.89 13.75 -6.16
CA GLY A 467 -15.34 13.54 -6.00
C GLY A 467 -15.68 12.69 -4.77
N GLY A 468 -14.90 11.63 -4.52
CA GLY A 468 -15.03 10.79 -3.33
C GLY A 468 -14.81 11.53 -2.00
N ILE A 469 -13.88 12.50 -1.96
CA ILE A 469 -13.74 13.41 -0.79
C ILE A 469 -15.01 14.24 -0.61
N ALA A 470 -15.54 14.80 -1.71
CA ALA A 470 -16.78 15.58 -1.67
C ALA A 470 -17.96 14.76 -1.14
N ASP A 471 -18.12 13.53 -1.62
CA ASP A 471 -19.20 12.64 -1.21
C ASP A 471 -19.06 12.20 0.26
N PHE A 472 -17.87 11.76 0.66
CA PHE A 472 -17.64 11.20 1.99
C PHE A 472 -17.56 12.27 3.08
N TYR A 473 -16.75 13.32 2.90
CA TYR A 473 -16.55 14.35 3.92
C TYR A 473 -17.55 15.50 3.80
N GLY A 474 -18.01 15.83 2.58
CA GLY A 474 -18.94 16.95 2.38
C GLY A 474 -20.34 16.72 2.93
N SER A 475 -20.74 15.46 3.14
CA SER A 475 -22.02 15.09 3.75
C SER A 475 -22.01 15.05 5.29
N GLN A 476 -20.83 15.17 5.90
CA GLN A 476 -20.66 15.01 7.34
C GLN A 476 -20.94 16.30 8.12
N THR A 477 -21.57 16.14 9.29
CA THR A 477 -21.78 17.24 10.27
C THR A 477 -20.72 17.28 11.37
N SER A 478 -19.94 16.21 11.51
CA SER A 478 -18.78 16.07 12.40
C SER A 478 -17.70 15.30 11.66
N LEU A 479 -16.43 15.56 11.95
CA LEU A 479 -15.33 14.88 11.25
C LEU A 479 -15.30 13.39 11.63
N HIS A 480 -15.40 12.54 10.62
CA HIS A 480 -15.14 11.11 10.71
C HIS A 480 -14.18 10.70 9.61
N LEU A 481 -13.22 9.84 9.96
CA LEU A 481 -12.35 9.18 9.01
C LEU A 481 -13.07 7.97 8.43
N GLN A 482 -12.62 7.51 7.27
CA GLN A 482 -13.01 6.22 6.75
C GLN A 482 -12.33 5.13 7.58
N GLY A 483 -13.12 4.27 8.22
CA GLY A 483 -12.65 3.12 8.98
C GLY A 483 -12.88 1.79 8.27
N PRO A 484 -12.56 0.68 8.96
CA PRO A 484 -12.78 -0.69 8.52
C PRO A 484 -14.14 -0.91 7.85
N LEU A 485 -14.15 -1.54 6.67
CA LEU A 485 -15.35 -1.83 5.88
C LEU A 485 -16.20 -0.59 5.53
N GLY A 486 -15.56 0.58 5.41
CA GLY A 486 -16.22 1.85 5.09
C GLY A 486 -17.02 2.47 6.24
N ARG A 487 -16.83 1.99 7.47
CA ARG A 487 -17.55 2.52 8.64
C ARG A 487 -16.91 3.84 9.11
N PRO A 488 -17.70 4.83 9.55
CA PRO A 488 -17.14 6.05 10.13
C PRO A 488 -16.27 5.76 11.36
N LEU A 489 -15.09 6.36 11.43
CA LEU A 489 -14.17 6.30 12.56
C LEU A 489 -14.03 7.69 13.18
N ALA A 490 -14.19 7.80 14.51
CA ALA A 490 -14.01 9.08 15.20
C ALA A 490 -12.52 9.50 15.22
N PRO A 491 -12.21 10.81 15.22
CA PRO A 491 -10.83 11.32 15.16
C PRO A 491 -9.99 10.96 16.41
N GLY A 492 -10.64 10.68 17.54
CA GLY A 492 -10.00 10.17 18.76
C GLY A 492 -9.81 8.65 18.82
N GLY A 493 -10.13 7.92 17.75
CA GLY A 493 -9.98 6.46 17.68
C GLY A 493 -11.09 5.64 18.35
N GLY A 494 -12.12 6.26 18.92
CA GLY A 494 -13.31 5.55 19.41
C GLY A 494 -14.13 4.96 18.25
N SER A 495 -14.69 3.76 18.42
CA SER A 495 -15.78 3.28 17.55
C SER A 495 -17.04 4.09 17.87
N GLY A 496 -17.54 4.84 16.89
CA GLY A 496 -18.80 5.58 16.99
C GLY A 496 -20.02 4.68 16.92
#